data_AF-A8E547-F1
#
_entry.id   AF-A8E547-F1
#
_cell.length_a   1.000
_cell.length_b   1.000
_cell.length_c   1.000
_cell.angle_alpha   90.00
_cell.angle_beta   90.00
_cell.angle_gamma   90.00
#
_symmetry.space_group_name_H-M   'P 1'
#
loop_
_entity.id
_entity.type
_entity.pdbx_description
1 polymer ?
#
loop_
_entity_poly.entity_id
_entity_poly.type
_entity_poly.pdbx_seq_one_letter_code
_entity_poly.pdbx_strand_id
1 'polypeptide(L)'
;MAIVLFLATLPSAALASDCTSMPFDCSDIYKSGETLSGVYTIYPAGETPVWVYCQMISDGKDEENGGWTVIQRRMDGSVNFYRPGRDYKRGFGNVEGEYWLGLENLYQLTRHKKFMLRVDLEDFEGRRGFAQYSSFSVGCECEGYKLQVSGFTDGGAGDSASTHNGMKFSTFDKDQDTYEKNCAKEFLGAFWYSACHNANPNGVYLWHEGSTHNAIGVSWYSWKGNNAVSMKTISIKIKQVP
;
A
#
# COMPACT_ATOMS: atom_id res chain seq x y z
N MET A 1 -72.97 -5.97 21.05
CA MET A 1 -71.58 -5.46 21.01
C MET A 1 -70.66 -6.64 20.75
N ALA A 2 -70.17 -6.83 19.52
CA ALA A 2 -69.16 -7.84 19.22
C ALA A 2 -67.78 -7.16 19.27
N ILE A 3 -66.94 -7.57 20.21
CA ILE A 3 -65.58 -7.05 20.39
C ILE A 3 -64.68 -7.80 19.39
N VAL A 4 -64.19 -7.10 18.37
CA VAL A 4 -63.23 -7.63 17.41
C VAL A 4 -61.84 -7.49 18.01
N LEU A 5 -61.26 -8.61 18.43
CA LEU A 5 -59.87 -8.70 18.89
C LEU A 5 -58.95 -8.75 17.67
N PHE A 6 -58.20 -7.67 17.44
CA PHE A 6 -57.13 -7.64 16.44
C PHE A 6 -55.92 -8.43 16.97
N LEU A 7 -55.59 -9.53 16.31
CA LEU A 7 -54.36 -10.29 16.49
C LEU A 7 -53.17 -9.45 16.00
N ALA A 8 -52.41 -8.87 16.93
CA ALA A 8 -51.11 -8.27 16.63
C ALA A 8 -50.09 -9.39 16.45
N THR A 9 -49.87 -9.82 15.20
CA THR A 9 -48.73 -10.67 14.87
C THR A 9 -47.48 -9.79 14.91
N LEU A 10 -46.72 -9.89 16.00
CA LEU A 10 -45.37 -9.34 16.07
C LEU A 10 -44.54 -10.01 14.97
N PRO A 11 -43.96 -9.26 14.02
CA PRO A 11 -43.03 -9.83 13.07
C PRO A 11 -41.84 -10.33 13.87
N SER A 12 -41.60 -11.64 13.82
CA SER A 12 -40.33 -12.22 14.22
C SER A 12 -39.26 -11.49 13.40
N ALA A 13 -38.56 -10.55 14.04
CA ALA A 13 -37.29 -10.05 13.54
C ALA A 13 -36.35 -11.27 13.57
N ALA A 14 -36.41 -12.07 12.51
CA ALA A 14 -35.30 -12.91 12.14
C ALA A 14 -34.14 -11.95 12.03
N LEU A 15 -33.27 -11.95 13.05
CA LEU A 15 -31.89 -11.56 12.87
C LEU A 15 -31.41 -12.53 11.80
N ALA A 16 -31.55 -12.13 10.54
CA ALA A 16 -30.65 -12.59 9.52
C ALA A 16 -29.29 -12.31 10.14
N SER A 17 -28.65 -13.36 10.66
CA SER A 17 -27.22 -13.45 10.69
C SER A 17 -26.84 -13.24 9.24
N ASP A 18 -26.72 -11.96 8.86
CA ASP A 18 -26.09 -11.61 7.62
C ASP A 18 -24.72 -12.26 7.78
N CYS A 19 -24.50 -13.36 7.06
CA CYS A 19 -23.19 -13.96 6.94
C CYS A 19 -22.37 -12.92 6.17
N THR A 20 -22.03 -11.81 6.83
CA THR A 20 -21.17 -10.78 6.30
C THR A 20 -19.88 -11.52 6.01
N SER A 21 -19.66 -11.83 4.73
CA SER A 21 -18.44 -12.44 4.27
C SER A 21 -17.28 -11.62 4.85
N MET A 22 -16.28 -12.31 5.41
CA MET A 22 -15.10 -11.67 5.96
C MET A 22 -14.52 -10.68 4.92
N PRO A 23 -14.34 -9.40 5.26
CA PRO A 23 -13.91 -8.40 4.28
C PRO A 23 -12.53 -8.75 3.73
N PHE A 24 -12.40 -8.83 2.41
CA PHE A 24 -11.13 -9.20 1.77
C PHE A 24 -10.10 -8.06 1.86
N ASP A 25 -10.57 -6.82 1.74
CA ASP A 25 -9.78 -5.59 1.72
C ASP A 25 -10.60 -4.39 2.24
N CYS A 26 -10.00 -3.20 2.26
CA CYS A 26 -10.70 -1.97 2.67
C CYS A 26 -11.83 -1.54 1.73
N SER A 27 -11.88 -2.03 0.48
CA SER A 27 -12.97 -1.72 -0.45
C SER A 27 -14.24 -2.50 -0.09
N ASP A 28 -14.11 -3.74 0.37
CA ASP A 28 -15.24 -4.51 0.91
C ASP A 28 -15.79 -3.87 2.20
N ILE A 29 -14.91 -3.38 3.07
CA ILE A 29 -15.30 -2.63 4.29
C ILE A 29 -16.03 -1.33 3.92
N TYR A 30 -15.51 -0.56 2.96
CA TYR A 30 -16.18 0.66 2.49
C TYR A 30 -17.58 0.38 1.93
N LYS A 31 -17.74 -0.72 1.18
CA LYS A 31 -19.04 -1.14 0.63
C LYS A 31 -20.03 -1.61 1.70
N SER A 32 -19.57 -2.06 2.87
CA SER A 32 -20.45 -2.40 3.99
C SER A 32 -20.98 -1.18 4.74
N GLY A 33 -20.60 0.04 4.32
CA GLY A 33 -21.09 1.30 4.88
C GLY A 33 -20.10 2.01 5.82
N GLU A 34 -18.93 1.41 6.06
CA GLU A 34 -17.88 2.06 6.86
C GLU A 34 -17.22 3.19 6.08
N THR A 35 -17.18 4.38 6.66
CA THR A 35 -16.69 5.61 5.99
C THR A 35 -15.57 6.32 6.74
N LEU A 36 -15.22 5.85 7.94
CA LEU A 36 -14.15 6.45 8.74
C LEU A 36 -12.80 5.80 8.41
N SER A 37 -11.79 6.62 8.16
CA SER A 37 -10.41 6.13 8.02
C SER A 37 -9.91 5.60 9.37
N GLY A 38 -9.18 4.49 9.36
CA GLY A 38 -8.73 3.86 10.60
C GLY A 38 -8.15 2.46 10.38
N VAL A 39 -7.86 1.77 11.47
CA VAL A 39 -7.39 0.39 11.44
C VAL A 39 -8.58 -0.56 11.40
N TYR A 40 -8.57 -1.45 10.42
CA TYR A 40 -9.57 -2.50 10.27
C TYR A 40 -8.91 -3.86 10.11
N THR A 41 -9.70 -4.92 10.31
CA THR A 41 -9.29 -6.30 10.06
C THR A 41 -9.81 -6.75 8.70
N ILE A 42 -8.92 -7.29 7.88
CA ILE A 42 -9.23 -7.89 6.58
C ILE A 42 -8.73 -9.34 6.52
N TYR A 43 -9.19 -10.07 5.51
CA TYR A 43 -9.03 -11.51 5.42
C TYR A 43 -8.59 -11.96 4.00
N PRO A 44 -7.42 -11.49 3.52
CA PRO A 44 -6.97 -11.76 2.15
C PRO A 44 -6.70 -13.24 1.86
N ALA A 45 -6.40 -14.03 2.91
CA ALA A 45 -6.13 -15.47 2.82
C ALA A 45 -7.29 -16.35 3.30
N GLY A 46 -8.47 -15.78 3.58
CA GLY A 46 -9.62 -16.53 4.12
C GLY A 46 -9.76 -16.36 5.62
N GLU A 47 -9.24 -17.28 6.44
CA GLU A 47 -9.53 -17.27 7.89
C GLU A 47 -8.51 -16.49 8.73
N THR A 48 -7.31 -16.23 8.19
CA THR A 48 -6.24 -15.53 8.91
C THR A 48 -6.44 -14.01 8.84
N PRO A 49 -6.66 -13.31 9.98
CA PRO A 49 -6.87 -11.87 10.00
C PRO A 49 -5.57 -11.10 9.77
N VAL A 50 -5.69 -9.95 9.09
CA VAL A 50 -4.60 -8.97 8.90
C VAL A 50 -5.13 -7.59 9.26
N TRP A 51 -4.40 -6.86 10.10
CA TRP A 51 -4.71 -5.46 10.38
C TRP A 51 -4.12 -4.54 9.33
N VAL A 52 -4.93 -3.60 8.85
CA VAL A 52 -4.54 -2.63 7.83
C VAL A 52 -5.11 -1.27 8.17
N TYR A 53 -4.44 -0.21 7.73
CA TYR A 53 -5.04 1.11 7.70
C TYR A 53 -5.89 1.26 6.44
N CYS A 54 -7.18 1.46 6.62
CA CYS A 54 -8.11 1.81 5.55
C CYS A 54 -8.24 3.32 5.47
N GLN A 55 -7.88 3.89 4.33
CA GLN A 55 -8.16 5.28 4.02
C GLN A 55 -9.47 5.37 3.27
N MET A 56 -10.53 5.74 3.99
CA MET A 56 -11.89 5.83 3.46
C MET A 56 -12.16 7.21 2.83
N ILE A 57 -11.66 8.25 3.50
CA ILE A 57 -11.72 9.65 3.08
C ILE A 57 -10.32 10.07 2.64
N SER A 58 -10.22 10.68 1.47
CA SER A 58 -8.99 11.31 0.99
C SER A 58 -9.05 12.83 1.23
N ASP A 59 -7.90 13.46 1.43
CA ASP A 59 -7.78 14.94 1.45
C ASP A 59 -8.07 15.58 0.07
N GLY A 60 -8.34 14.76 -0.94
CA GLY A 60 -8.52 15.16 -2.34
C GLY A 60 -9.99 15.30 -2.75
N LYS A 61 -10.26 15.03 -4.03
CA LYS A 61 -11.62 15.06 -4.60
C LYS A 61 -12.42 13.85 -4.14
N ASP A 62 -13.75 13.96 -4.10
CA ASP A 62 -14.65 12.86 -3.74
C ASP A 62 -14.40 11.57 -4.55
N GLU A 63 -13.94 11.70 -5.81
CA GLU A 63 -13.57 10.59 -6.70
C GLU A 63 -12.40 9.74 -6.16
N GLU A 64 -11.59 10.28 -5.24
CA GLU A 64 -10.47 9.60 -4.61
C GLU A 64 -10.87 8.83 -3.34
N ASN A 65 -12.08 9.04 -2.81
CA ASN A 65 -12.62 8.27 -1.69
C ASN A 65 -12.84 6.79 -2.08
N GLY A 66 -12.98 5.91 -1.09
CA GLY A 66 -13.50 4.56 -1.34
C GLY A 66 -12.63 3.39 -0.90
N GLY A 67 -12.14 3.38 0.34
CA GLY A 67 -11.59 2.17 0.94
C GLY A 67 -10.26 1.73 0.35
N TRP A 68 -9.29 2.64 0.34
CA TRP A 68 -7.91 2.30 0.01
C TRP A 68 -7.28 1.49 1.15
N THR A 69 -6.67 0.37 0.79
CA THR A 69 -5.82 -0.41 1.71
C THR A 69 -4.41 0.17 1.64
N VAL A 70 -3.94 0.82 2.70
CA VAL A 70 -2.55 1.26 2.77
C VAL A 70 -1.65 0.04 2.90
N ILE A 71 -0.58 -0.02 2.12
CA ILE A 71 0.34 -1.16 2.09
C ILE A 71 1.75 -0.79 2.57
N GLN A 72 2.08 0.49 2.49
CA GLN A 72 3.34 1.05 2.92
C GLN A 72 3.12 2.51 3.33
N ARG A 73 3.75 2.95 4.42
CA ARG A 73 3.74 4.36 4.81
C ARG A 73 5.06 4.75 5.49
N ARG A 74 5.63 5.89 5.08
CA ARG A 74 6.72 6.61 5.77
C ARG A 74 6.29 8.05 6.02
N MET A 75 6.63 8.59 7.18
CA MET A 75 6.24 9.93 7.61
C MET A 75 7.10 10.58 8.69
N ASP A 76 7.87 9.80 9.47
CA ASP A 76 8.59 10.33 10.64
C ASP A 76 9.89 9.59 10.99
N GLY A 77 10.19 8.49 10.30
CA GLY A 77 11.38 7.67 10.55
C GLY A 77 11.31 6.84 11.83
N SER A 78 10.13 6.66 12.44
CA SER A 78 9.97 5.89 13.68
C SER A 78 10.22 4.38 13.50
N VAL A 79 10.20 3.89 12.26
CA VAL A 79 10.42 2.48 11.94
C VAL A 79 11.62 2.33 11.01
N ASN A 80 12.54 1.42 11.36
CA ASN A 80 13.61 1.03 10.47
C ASN A 80 13.09 0.14 9.33
N PHE A 81 13.23 0.58 8.07
CA PHE A 81 12.88 -0.18 6.87
C PHE A 81 14.07 -0.96 6.27
N TYR A 82 15.30 -0.75 6.73
CA TYR A 82 16.44 -1.56 6.30
C TYR A 82 16.45 -2.91 7.03
N ARG A 83 15.71 -3.87 6.47
CA ARG A 83 15.36 -5.16 7.09
C ARG A 83 15.56 -6.36 6.15
N PRO A 84 15.80 -7.57 6.71
CA PRO A 84 15.99 -8.78 5.92
C PRO A 84 14.69 -9.23 5.23
N GLY A 85 14.81 -10.08 4.21
CA GLY A 85 13.70 -10.60 3.41
C GLY A 85 12.59 -11.26 4.23
N ARG A 86 12.94 -11.92 5.35
CA ARG A 86 11.96 -12.56 6.23
C ARG A 86 10.96 -11.56 6.84
N ASP A 87 11.41 -10.32 7.13
CA ASP A 87 10.57 -9.28 7.73
C ASP A 87 9.68 -8.68 6.64
N TYR A 88 10.25 -8.38 5.46
CA TYR A 88 9.50 -7.90 4.30
C TYR A 88 8.45 -8.88 3.80
N LYS A 89 8.69 -10.19 3.95
CA LYS A 89 7.70 -11.23 3.65
C LYS A 89 6.47 -11.11 4.55
N ARG A 90 6.66 -10.95 5.85
CA ARG A 90 5.60 -10.99 6.87
C ARG A 90 4.91 -9.65 7.10
N GLY A 91 5.62 -8.55 6.91
CA GLY A 91 5.18 -7.22 7.32
C GLY A 91 5.78 -6.81 8.67
N PHE A 92 5.84 -5.50 8.91
CA PHE A 92 6.41 -4.91 10.12
C PHE A 92 5.95 -3.45 10.30
N GLY A 93 6.18 -2.89 11.49
CA GLY A 93 5.86 -1.50 11.82
C GLY A 93 4.55 -1.37 12.60
N ASN A 94 3.97 -0.16 12.58
CA ASN A 94 2.70 0.15 13.22
C ASN A 94 1.69 0.59 12.15
N VAL A 95 0.57 -0.12 12.05
CA VAL A 95 -0.52 0.20 11.09
C VAL A 95 -1.09 1.62 11.29
N GLU A 96 -0.95 2.22 12.47
CA GLU A 96 -1.31 3.63 12.73
C GLU A 96 -0.17 4.63 12.44
N GLY A 97 1.06 4.16 12.24
CA GLY A 97 2.24 4.97 11.91
C GLY A 97 2.99 4.43 10.67
N GLU A 98 4.31 4.37 10.70
CA GLU A 98 5.06 3.77 9.59
C GLU A 98 4.93 2.23 9.58
N TYR A 99 4.63 1.64 8.44
CA TYR A 99 4.58 0.19 8.31
C TYR A 99 4.73 -0.32 6.88
N TRP A 100 4.96 -1.62 6.78
CA TRP A 100 4.93 -2.42 5.56
C TRP A 100 3.98 -3.60 5.78
N LEU A 101 3.01 -3.78 4.87
CA LEU A 101 1.97 -4.81 5.00
C LEU A 101 2.50 -6.24 4.93
N GLY A 102 3.61 -6.46 4.22
CA GLY A 102 4.16 -7.80 3.97
C GLY A 102 3.88 -8.28 2.54
N LEU A 103 4.92 -8.83 1.90
CA LEU A 103 4.84 -9.33 0.53
C LEU A 103 3.87 -10.50 0.38
N GLU A 104 3.77 -11.36 1.39
CA GLU A 104 2.83 -12.48 1.35
C GLU A 104 1.39 -11.95 1.35
N ASN A 105 1.06 -10.99 2.22
CA ASN A 105 -0.27 -10.36 2.26
C ASN A 105 -0.59 -9.64 0.94
N LEU A 106 0.39 -8.96 0.33
CA LEU A 106 0.25 -8.33 -0.99
C LEU A 106 -0.02 -9.33 -2.11
N TYR A 107 0.66 -10.48 -2.09
CA TYR A 107 0.40 -11.57 -3.03
C TYR A 107 -1.03 -12.11 -2.85
N GLN A 108 -1.45 -12.39 -1.61
CA GLN A 108 -2.80 -12.88 -1.33
C GLN A 108 -3.89 -11.90 -1.79
N LEU A 109 -3.67 -10.59 -1.59
CA LEU A 109 -4.58 -9.54 -2.08
C LEU A 109 -4.67 -9.52 -3.61
N THR A 110 -3.54 -9.59 -4.31
CA THR A 110 -3.48 -9.30 -5.75
C THR A 110 -3.53 -10.52 -6.68
N ARG A 111 -3.49 -11.76 -6.14
CA ARG A 111 -3.44 -12.99 -6.96
C ARG A 111 -4.71 -13.31 -7.76
N HIS A 112 -5.88 -12.89 -7.30
CA HIS A 112 -7.17 -13.27 -7.90
C HIS A 112 -8.11 -12.10 -8.19
N LYS A 113 -7.71 -10.89 -7.78
CA LYS A 113 -8.48 -9.67 -7.96
C LYS A 113 -7.58 -8.59 -8.58
N LYS A 114 -8.19 -7.69 -9.35
CA LYS A 114 -7.48 -6.57 -9.97
C LYS A 114 -7.43 -5.40 -8.99
N PHE A 115 -6.25 -4.84 -8.79
CA PHE A 115 -6.04 -3.66 -7.97
C PHE A 115 -5.42 -2.54 -8.79
N MET A 116 -5.80 -1.32 -8.46
CA MET A 116 -5.04 -0.13 -8.81
C MET A 116 -4.12 0.24 -7.64
N LEU A 117 -3.01 0.88 -7.95
CA LEU A 117 -2.05 1.38 -6.95
C LEU A 117 -1.95 2.90 -7.06
N ARG A 118 -1.87 3.54 -5.91
CA ARG A 118 -1.62 4.98 -5.78
C ARG A 118 -0.48 5.21 -4.80
N VAL A 119 0.41 6.11 -5.18
CA VAL A 119 1.51 6.61 -4.35
C VAL A 119 1.24 8.08 -4.08
N ASP A 120 0.94 8.41 -2.82
CA ASP A 120 0.83 9.79 -2.35
C ASP A 120 2.16 10.23 -1.76
N LEU A 121 2.57 11.46 -2.08
CA LEU A 121 3.87 12.01 -1.69
C LEU A 121 3.70 13.43 -1.14
N GLU A 122 4.49 13.77 -0.12
CA GLU A 122 4.67 15.13 0.40
C GLU A 122 6.17 15.40 0.57
N ASP A 123 6.63 16.60 0.21
CA ASP A 123 8.00 17.04 0.50
C ASP A 123 8.08 17.95 1.74
N PHE A 124 9.27 18.42 2.10
CA PHE A 124 9.42 19.23 3.32
C PHE A 124 9.00 20.69 3.13
N GLU A 125 8.83 21.14 1.89
CA GLU A 125 8.16 22.42 1.56
C GLU A 125 6.63 22.32 1.62
N GLY A 126 6.07 21.13 1.86
CA GLY A 126 4.63 20.88 1.95
C GLY A 126 3.94 20.76 0.58
N ARG A 127 4.70 20.65 -0.51
CA ARG A 127 4.16 20.34 -1.83
C ARG A 127 3.70 18.89 -1.82
N ARG A 128 2.55 18.62 -2.43
CA ARG A 128 1.94 17.29 -2.53
C ARG A 128 1.74 16.91 -3.98
N GLY A 129 1.86 15.62 -4.26
CA GLY A 129 1.59 15.04 -5.57
C GLY A 129 1.30 13.55 -5.45
N PHE A 130 0.75 12.96 -6.51
CA PHE A 130 0.57 11.51 -6.54
C PHE A 130 0.93 10.91 -7.90
N ALA A 131 1.18 9.61 -7.89
CA ALA A 131 1.29 8.77 -9.08
C ALA A 131 0.29 7.61 -8.94
N GLN A 132 -0.53 7.38 -9.96
CA GLN A 132 -1.53 6.30 -9.94
C GLN A 132 -1.29 5.34 -11.09
N TYR A 133 -1.58 4.06 -10.87
CA TYR A 133 -1.43 2.98 -11.83
C TYR A 133 -2.70 2.14 -11.82
N SER A 134 -3.36 2.01 -12.97
CA SER A 134 -4.66 1.31 -13.06
C SER A 134 -4.56 -0.21 -12.85
N SER A 135 -3.36 -0.78 -12.91
CA SER A 135 -3.11 -2.20 -12.64
C SER A 135 -1.86 -2.38 -11.78
N PHE A 136 -2.01 -3.17 -10.72
CA PHE A 136 -0.95 -3.55 -9.80
C PHE A 136 -1.15 -4.99 -9.31
N SER A 137 -0.07 -5.78 -9.34
CA SER A 137 -0.01 -7.06 -8.65
C SER A 137 1.42 -7.46 -8.31
N VAL A 138 1.54 -8.42 -7.39
CA VAL A 138 2.80 -9.02 -6.97
C VAL A 138 2.71 -10.53 -7.20
N GLY A 139 3.75 -11.13 -7.81
CA GLY A 139 3.82 -12.58 -8.02
C GLY A 139 4.05 -13.38 -6.72
N CYS A 140 4.04 -14.70 -6.82
CA CYS A 140 4.36 -15.57 -5.68
C CYS A 140 5.80 -15.38 -5.20
N GLU A 141 6.10 -15.89 -4.00
CA GLU A 141 7.47 -16.02 -3.50
C GLU A 141 8.37 -16.82 -4.46
N CYS A 142 7.81 -17.84 -5.13
CA CYS A 142 8.51 -18.65 -6.12
C CYS A 142 9.03 -17.86 -7.33
N GLU A 143 8.36 -16.76 -7.67
CA GLU A 143 8.78 -15.81 -8.70
C GLU A 143 9.58 -14.64 -8.13
N GLY A 144 9.89 -14.66 -6.83
CA GLY A 144 10.60 -13.60 -6.13
C GLY A 144 9.74 -12.36 -5.89
N TYR A 145 8.42 -12.53 -5.72
CA TYR A 145 7.45 -11.44 -5.57
C TYR A 145 7.55 -10.41 -6.69
N LYS A 146 7.61 -10.87 -7.95
CA LYS A 146 7.76 -10.02 -9.14
C LYS A 146 6.66 -8.95 -9.22
N LEU A 147 7.04 -7.68 -9.40
CA LEU A 147 6.10 -6.56 -9.59
C LEU A 147 5.46 -6.64 -10.97
N GLN A 148 4.16 -6.39 -11.03
CA GLN A 148 3.45 -6.00 -12.24
C GLN A 148 2.76 -4.67 -11.98
N VAL A 149 3.11 -3.64 -12.73
CA VAL A 149 2.51 -2.31 -12.61
C VAL A 149 2.34 -1.69 -14.00
N SER A 150 1.16 -1.13 -14.29
CA SER A 150 0.87 -0.49 -15.58
C SER A 150 -0.33 0.47 -15.51
N GLY A 151 -0.54 1.23 -16.58
CA GLY A 151 -1.64 2.19 -16.70
C GLY A 151 -1.44 3.44 -15.85
N PHE A 152 -0.25 4.06 -15.98
CA PHE A 152 0.12 5.26 -15.25
C PHE A 152 -0.82 6.44 -15.56
N THR A 153 -1.17 7.19 -14.52
CA THR A 153 -1.87 8.48 -14.55
C THR A 153 -1.11 9.45 -13.66
N ASP A 154 -0.73 10.60 -14.23
CA ASP A 154 0.05 11.61 -13.54
C ASP A 154 -0.83 12.49 -12.64
N GLY A 155 -0.53 12.50 -11.35
CA GLY A 155 -1.10 13.39 -10.33
C GLY A 155 -0.11 14.45 -9.85
N GLY A 156 0.90 14.78 -10.65
CA GLY A 156 1.93 15.80 -10.38
C GLY A 156 3.25 15.23 -9.84
N ALA A 157 3.32 13.94 -9.52
CA ALA A 157 4.56 13.29 -9.07
C ALA A 157 5.37 12.67 -10.23
N GLY A 158 4.78 12.50 -11.40
CA GLY A 158 5.39 11.76 -12.51
C GLY A 158 5.58 10.26 -12.22
N ASP A 159 6.07 9.54 -13.22
CA ASP A 159 6.23 8.08 -13.16
C ASP A 159 7.64 7.64 -12.75
N SER A 160 7.79 7.12 -11.54
CA SER A 160 9.03 6.46 -11.09
C SER A 160 8.86 4.98 -10.75
N ALA A 161 7.65 4.41 -10.90
CA ALA A 161 7.41 2.99 -10.63
C ALA A 161 7.54 2.11 -11.89
N SER A 162 7.19 2.60 -13.08
CA SER A 162 7.15 1.77 -14.29
C SER A 162 8.50 1.18 -14.68
N THR A 163 9.61 1.84 -14.33
CA THR A 163 10.97 1.31 -14.55
C THR A 163 11.31 0.09 -13.70
N HIS A 164 10.49 -0.19 -12.68
CA HIS A 164 10.59 -1.35 -11.80
C HIS A 164 9.62 -2.48 -12.20
N ASN A 165 8.78 -2.24 -13.22
CA ASN A 165 7.84 -3.24 -13.69
C ASN A 165 8.56 -4.52 -14.16
N GLY A 166 8.07 -5.68 -13.73
CA GLY A 166 8.67 -6.98 -14.02
C GLY A 166 9.88 -7.34 -13.16
N MET A 167 10.33 -6.44 -12.28
CA MET A 167 11.45 -6.72 -11.38
C MET A 167 11.02 -7.55 -10.17
N LYS A 168 11.97 -8.27 -9.59
CA LYS A 168 11.76 -9.04 -8.37
C LYS A 168 12.11 -8.19 -7.15
N PHE A 169 11.58 -8.55 -5.98
CA PHE A 169 11.85 -7.79 -4.76
C PHE A 169 13.23 -8.14 -4.19
N SER A 170 14.07 -7.14 -3.97
CA SER A 170 15.43 -7.27 -3.45
C SER A 170 15.55 -6.71 -2.03
N THR A 171 16.26 -7.44 -1.18
CA THR A 171 16.66 -7.01 0.18
C THR A 171 18.16 -7.12 0.34
N PHE A 172 18.71 -6.54 1.42
CA PHE A 172 20.15 -6.60 1.66
C PHE A 172 20.68 -8.03 1.82
N ASP A 173 19.86 -8.99 2.23
CA ASP A 173 20.21 -10.39 2.43
C ASP A 173 19.79 -11.30 1.26
N LYS A 174 19.08 -10.75 0.26
CA LYS A 174 18.61 -11.49 -0.91
C LYS A 174 18.61 -10.58 -2.12
N ASP A 175 19.70 -10.66 -2.88
CA ASP A 175 19.87 -9.94 -4.13
C ASP A 175 19.07 -10.61 -5.25
N GLN A 176 18.17 -9.87 -5.88
CA GLN A 176 17.36 -10.32 -7.00
C GLN A 176 17.19 -9.25 -8.07
N ASP A 177 17.98 -8.18 -8.00
CA ASP A 177 17.94 -7.09 -8.96
C ASP A 177 18.80 -7.42 -10.19
N THR A 178 18.88 -6.49 -11.15
CA THR A 178 19.61 -6.71 -12.41
C THR A 178 20.96 -6.02 -12.44
N TYR A 179 21.38 -5.40 -11.33
CA TYR A 179 22.67 -4.71 -11.23
C TYR A 179 23.78 -5.69 -10.84
N GLU A 180 25.03 -5.30 -11.07
CA GLU A 180 26.19 -6.13 -10.70
C GLU A 180 26.41 -6.20 -9.17
N LYS A 181 25.89 -5.21 -8.44
CA LYS A 181 25.91 -5.14 -6.99
C LYS A 181 24.47 -5.16 -6.48
N ASN A 182 24.33 -5.51 -5.21
CA ASN A 182 23.04 -5.49 -4.54
C ASN A 182 22.57 -4.04 -4.30
N CYS A 183 21.55 -3.60 -5.05
CA CYS A 183 20.98 -2.26 -4.94
C CYS A 183 20.40 -2.00 -3.54
N ALA A 184 19.81 -3.01 -2.92
CA ALA A 184 19.24 -2.87 -1.59
C ALA A 184 20.30 -2.55 -0.52
N LYS A 185 21.52 -3.08 -0.64
CA LYS A 185 22.67 -2.72 0.20
C LYS A 185 23.19 -1.32 -0.11
N GLU A 186 23.32 -0.99 -1.39
CA GLU A 186 23.93 0.27 -1.82
C GLU A 186 23.04 1.48 -1.48
N PHE A 187 21.72 1.33 -1.62
CA PHE A 187 20.74 2.40 -1.40
C PHE A 187 19.89 2.22 -0.12
N LEU A 188 20.32 1.32 0.76
CA LEU A 188 19.81 1.16 2.14
C LEU A 188 18.28 1.06 2.24
N GLY A 189 17.67 0.34 1.32
CA GLY A 189 16.23 0.13 1.23
C GLY A 189 15.92 -1.17 0.51
N ALA A 190 14.70 -1.66 0.60
CA ALA A 190 14.27 -2.83 -0.17
C ALA A 190 13.14 -2.45 -1.12
N PHE A 191 13.20 -2.92 -2.36
CA PHE A 191 12.19 -2.63 -3.36
C PHE A 191 12.32 -3.56 -4.57
N TRP A 192 11.49 -3.34 -5.59
CA TRP A 192 11.55 -4.02 -6.88
C TRP A 192 12.64 -3.41 -7.79
N TYR A 193 13.88 -3.37 -7.32
CA TYR A 193 14.98 -2.73 -8.05
C TYR A 193 15.29 -3.43 -9.38
N SER A 194 15.61 -2.63 -10.40
CA SER A 194 16.20 -3.10 -11.66
C SER A 194 17.72 -2.90 -11.63
N ALA A 195 18.27 -1.99 -12.43
CA ALA A 195 19.60 -1.45 -12.21
C ALA A 195 19.47 -0.25 -11.24
N CYS A 196 19.37 -0.55 -9.95
CA CYS A 196 19.10 0.41 -8.88
C CYS A 196 17.66 0.96 -8.98
N HIS A 197 17.47 2.28 -9.00
CA HIS A 197 16.13 2.82 -8.86
C HIS A 197 15.88 4.23 -9.38
N ASN A 198 14.65 4.43 -9.84
CA ASN A 198 13.99 5.75 -9.90
C ASN A 198 13.10 6.01 -8.68
N ALA A 199 12.84 5.01 -7.85
CA ALA A 199 12.03 5.13 -6.64
C ALA A 199 12.64 4.28 -5.53
N ASN A 200 12.82 4.87 -4.35
CA ASN A 200 13.32 4.18 -3.16
C ASN A 200 12.39 4.44 -1.96
N PRO A 201 11.12 4.00 -2.01
CA PRO A 201 10.13 4.34 -0.97
C PRO A 201 10.49 3.81 0.42
N ASN A 202 11.33 2.78 0.47
CA ASN A 202 11.77 2.11 1.69
C ASN A 202 13.21 2.46 2.09
N GLY A 203 13.80 3.50 1.48
CA GLY A 203 15.10 4.01 1.84
C GLY A 203 15.15 4.62 3.25
N VAL A 204 16.31 5.12 3.63
CA VAL A 204 16.52 5.80 4.92
C VAL A 204 15.64 7.04 4.98
N TYR A 205 14.99 7.28 6.12
CA TYR A 205 14.26 8.53 6.33
C TYR A 205 15.28 9.62 6.71
N LEU A 206 15.39 10.70 5.95
CA LEU A 206 16.46 11.70 6.12
C LEU A 206 16.05 12.95 6.93
N TRP A 207 14.79 13.09 7.36
CA TRP A 207 14.25 14.26 8.10
C TRP A 207 14.48 15.65 7.45
N HIS A 208 15.05 15.72 6.24
CA HIS A 208 15.25 16.94 5.47
C HIS A 208 15.36 16.62 3.96
N GLU A 209 15.24 17.64 3.10
CA GLU A 209 15.33 17.46 1.63
C GLU A 209 16.76 17.22 1.14
N GLY A 210 17.74 17.90 1.73
CA GLY A 210 19.13 17.75 1.30
C GLY A 210 19.63 16.32 1.50
N SER A 211 20.67 15.91 0.80
CA SER A 211 21.45 14.75 1.24
C SER A 211 22.92 15.02 1.03
N THR A 212 23.74 14.65 2.01
CA THR A 212 25.17 14.46 1.83
C THR A 212 25.47 13.09 1.18
N HIS A 213 24.45 12.23 1.06
CA HIS A 213 24.54 10.85 0.59
C HIS A 213 23.57 10.62 -0.56
N ASN A 214 24.10 10.36 -1.76
CA ASN A 214 23.27 10.21 -2.95
C ASN A 214 22.31 9.01 -2.85
N ALA A 215 21.02 9.25 -3.11
CA ALA A 215 20.00 8.24 -3.43
C ALA A 215 19.63 7.21 -2.35
N ILE A 216 20.17 7.29 -1.13
CA ILE A 216 19.82 6.36 -0.04
C ILE A 216 18.46 6.64 0.62
N GLY A 217 17.90 7.81 0.36
CA GLY A 217 16.71 8.32 1.05
C GLY A 217 15.39 7.86 0.42
N VAL A 218 14.29 8.12 1.13
CA VAL A 218 12.93 7.97 0.59
C VAL A 218 12.76 8.88 -0.62
N SER A 219 12.82 8.35 -1.84
CA SER A 219 12.93 9.17 -3.06
C SER A 219 11.99 8.73 -4.18
N TRP A 220 11.61 9.70 -5.02
CA TRP A 220 10.80 9.56 -6.22
C TRP A 220 11.35 10.47 -7.31
N TYR A 221 12.13 9.89 -8.24
CA TYR A 221 12.95 10.61 -9.21
C TYR A 221 12.15 11.62 -10.04
N SER A 222 11.04 11.20 -10.62
CA SER A 222 10.25 12.00 -11.56
C SER A 222 9.67 13.27 -10.93
N TRP A 223 9.50 13.29 -9.60
CA TRP A 223 8.96 14.47 -8.93
C TRP A 223 10.02 15.54 -8.68
N LYS A 224 11.26 15.14 -8.38
CA LYS A 224 12.36 16.06 -8.04
C LYS A 224 13.41 16.21 -9.15
N GLY A 225 13.32 15.40 -10.20
CA GLY A 225 14.31 15.30 -11.27
C GLY A 225 15.62 14.59 -10.85
N ASN A 226 15.71 14.05 -9.64
CA ASN A 226 16.85 13.30 -9.13
C ASN A 226 16.45 12.46 -7.89
N ASN A 227 17.32 11.52 -7.49
CA ASN A 227 17.13 10.68 -6.29
C ASN A 227 17.78 11.27 -5.02
N ALA A 228 18.45 12.43 -5.08
CA ALA A 228 19.16 13.01 -3.95
C ALA A 228 18.23 13.72 -2.95
N VAL A 229 17.01 14.07 -3.38
CA VAL A 229 16.01 14.74 -2.55
C VAL A 229 15.05 13.73 -1.93
N SER A 230 14.93 13.76 -0.61
CA SER A 230 14.03 12.86 0.13
C SER A 230 12.63 13.44 0.33
N MET A 231 11.65 12.55 0.40
CA MET A 231 10.25 12.88 0.69
C MET A 231 10.04 12.98 2.21
N LYS A 232 9.17 13.89 2.62
CA LYS A 232 8.68 13.99 3.99
C LYS A 232 7.67 12.89 4.27
N THR A 233 6.75 12.64 3.34
CA THR A 233 5.85 11.49 3.45
C THR A 233 5.77 10.74 2.13
N ILE A 234 5.60 9.44 2.24
CA ILE A 234 5.20 8.58 1.13
C ILE A 234 4.21 7.55 1.66
N SER A 235 3.11 7.36 0.95
CA SER A 235 2.13 6.33 1.26
C SER A 235 1.77 5.60 -0.02
N ILE A 236 2.01 4.29 -0.03
CA ILE A 236 1.58 3.40 -1.11
C ILE A 236 0.32 2.69 -0.65
N LYS A 237 -0.72 2.76 -1.47
CA LYS A 237 -2.03 2.18 -1.17
C LYS A 237 -2.66 1.57 -2.42
N ILE A 238 -3.52 0.57 -2.21
CA ILE A 238 -4.20 -0.15 -3.28
C ILE A 238 -5.71 -0.16 -3.07
N LYS A 239 -6.45 -0.17 -4.17
CA LYS A 239 -7.91 -0.24 -4.17
C LYS A 239 -8.37 -1.23 -5.24
N GLN A 240 -9.39 -2.03 -4.94
CA GLN A 240 -9.89 -2.99 -5.91
C GLN A 240 -10.45 -2.22 -7.12
N VAL A 241 -10.12 -2.65 -8.33
CA VAL A 241 -10.78 -2.16 -9.55
C VAL A 241 -12.16 -2.83 -9.63
N PRO A 242 -13.26 -2.06 -9.84
CA PRO A 242 -14.60 -2.61 -10.02
C PRO A 242 -14.69 -3.67 -11.12
#